data_AF-A0AAV2I2G3-F1
#
_entry.id   AF-A0AAV2I2G3-F1
#
_cell.length_a   1.000
_cell.length_b   1.000
_cell.length_c   1.000
_cell.angle_alpha   90.00
_cell.angle_beta   90.00
_cell.angle_gamma   90.00
#
_symmetry.space_group_name_H-M   'P 1'
#
loop_
_entity.id
_entity.type
_entity.pdbx_description
1 polymer ?
#
loop_
_entity_poly.entity_id
_entity_poly.type
_entity_poly.pdbx_seq_one_letter_code
_entity_poly.pdbx_strand_id
1 'polypeptide(L)'
;GPAIAKFITVLSGSYSNRDEQLYSQATDGRMHHSLIEALFYPVDVPSLYPALSIYLEEKADNVVIRAEILAVMEAAPKLFHLQPYDISNSVVVTSEGLDLASLSQINFADLTTRPECMVHYEEIEDAIYMANWPSCMTAGKTQVSYTVTLTCKSLSFASFLNLYPE
;
A
#
# COMPACT_ATOMS: atom_id res chain seq x y z
N GLY A 1 -0.14 -16.06 11.79
CA GLY A 1 -0.51 -17.48 11.59
C GLY A 1 -0.94 -17.75 10.15
N PRO A 2 -1.74 -18.79 9.90
CA PRO A 2 -2.26 -19.09 8.55
C PRO A 2 -3.10 -17.96 7.94
N ALA A 3 -3.83 -17.20 8.77
CA ALA A 3 -4.69 -16.10 8.32
C ALA A 3 -3.89 -14.92 7.74
N ILE A 4 -2.89 -14.41 8.46
CA ILE A 4 -2.01 -13.35 7.94
C ILE A 4 -1.22 -13.79 6.69
N ALA A 5 -0.80 -15.06 6.62
CA ALA A 5 -0.13 -15.58 5.42
C ALA A 5 -1.06 -15.56 4.19
N LYS A 6 -2.33 -15.94 4.38
CA LYS A 6 -3.36 -15.83 3.34
C LYS A 6 -3.59 -14.37 2.94
N PHE A 7 -3.77 -13.47 3.91
CA PHE A 7 -3.95 -12.03 3.65
C PHE A 7 -2.79 -11.45 2.84
N ILE A 8 -1.53 -11.71 3.25
CA ILE A 8 -0.33 -11.27 2.50
C ILE A 8 -0.33 -11.85 1.08
N THR A 9 -0.69 -13.12 0.92
CA THR A 9 -0.77 -13.75 -0.41
C THR A 9 -1.79 -13.04 -1.30
N VAL A 10 -2.94 -12.65 -0.76
CA VAL A 10 -3.97 -11.92 -1.51
C VAL A 10 -3.52 -10.49 -1.84
N LEU A 11 -2.86 -9.80 -0.90
CA LEU A 11 -2.38 -8.44 -1.11
C LEU A 11 -1.21 -8.38 -2.11
N SER A 12 -0.35 -9.39 -2.11
CA SER A 12 0.86 -9.40 -2.94
C SER A 12 0.55 -9.46 -4.43
N GLY A 13 1.22 -8.61 -5.21
CA GLY A 13 1.04 -8.56 -6.65
C GLY A 13 1.25 -7.16 -7.23
N SER A 14 0.99 -7.05 -8.53
CA SER A 14 1.00 -5.77 -9.25
C SER A 14 -0.42 -5.42 -9.68
N TYR A 15 -0.84 -4.19 -9.38
CA TYR A 15 -2.15 -3.64 -9.68
C TYR A 15 -2.00 -2.41 -10.57
N SER A 16 -2.95 -2.18 -11.46
CA SER A 16 -2.97 -0.99 -12.31
C SER A 16 -4.40 -0.58 -12.63
N ASN A 17 -4.64 0.73 -12.77
CA ASN A 17 -5.89 1.27 -13.29
C ASN A 17 -5.88 1.46 -14.83
N ARG A 18 -4.96 0.81 -15.55
CA ARG A 18 -4.80 0.97 -17.00
C ARG A 18 -6.11 0.76 -17.77
N ASP A 19 -6.92 -0.21 -17.38
CA ASP A 19 -8.20 -0.48 -18.04
C ASP A 19 -9.20 0.68 -17.85
N GLU A 20 -9.23 1.29 -16.66
CA GLU A 20 -10.04 2.48 -16.36
C GLU A 20 -9.56 3.69 -17.19
N GLN A 21 -8.25 3.91 -17.26
CA GLN A 21 -7.67 4.97 -18.09
C GLN A 21 -8.05 4.79 -19.57
N LEU A 22 -7.84 3.59 -20.13
CA LEU A 22 -8.16 3.29 -21.53
C LEU A 22 -9.66 3.44 -21.81
N TYR A 23 -10.51 2.98 -20.89
CA TYR A 23 -11.95 3.14 -21.00
C TYR A 23 -12.36 4.62 -21.03
N SER A 24 -11.82 5.44 -20.11
CA SER A 24 -12.10 6.87 -20.06
C SER A 24 -11.76 7.57 -21.38
N GLN A 25 -10.56 7.29 -21.93
CA GLN A 25 -10.11 7.83 -23.21
C GLN A 25 -10.99 7.38 -24.38
N ALA A 26 -11.42 6.12 -24.39
CA ALA A 26 -12.25 5.58 -25.46
C ALA A 26 -13.67 6.18 -25.46
N THR A 27 -14.20 6.56 -24.29
CA THR A 27 -15.60 7.03 -24.17
C THR A 27 -15.79 8.50 -24.54
N ASP A 28 -14.87 9.40 -24.16
CA ASP A 28 -15.05 10.84 -24.43
C ASP A 28 -13.81 11.55 -24.99
N GLY A 29 -12.78 10.79 -25.36
CA GLY A 29 -11.55 11.29 -25.96
C GLY A 29 -10.62 12.00 -24.99
N ARG A 30 -10.89 11.98 -23.67
CA ARG A 30 -10.06 12.61 -22.64
C ARG A 30 -9.51 11.56 -21.68
N MET A 31 -8.30 11.80 -21.19
CA MET A 31 -7.75 11.04 -20.07
C MET A 31 -8.18 11.72 -18.77
N HIS A 32 -9.14 11.11 -18.06
CA HIS A 32 -9.59 11.60 -16.75
C HIS A 32 -8.76 11.05 -15.59
N HIS A 33 -8.04 9.96 -15.83
CA HIS A 33 -7.27 9.26 -14.81
C HIS A 33 -5.80 9.15 -15.27
N SER A 34 -4.87 9.60 -14.41
CA SER A 34 -3.46 9.24 -14.55
C SER A 34 -3.30 7.72 -14.46
N LEU A 35 -2.28 7.19 -15.12
CA LEU A 35 -1.94 5.77 -14.98
C LEU A 35 -1.32 5.60 -13.59
N ILE A 36 -1.99 4.80 -12.76
CA ILE A 36 -1.50 4.39 -11.45
C ILE A 36 -1.14 2.92 -11.51
N GLU A 37 0.04 2.60 -10.98
CA GLU A 37 0.51 1.23 -10.81
C GLU A 37 0.96 1.06 -9.36
N ALA A 38 0.59 -0.05 -8.72
CA ALA A 38 0.98 -0.38 -7.36
C ALA A 38 1.58 -1.78 -7.32
N LEU A 39 2.76 -1.91 -6.71
CA LEU A 39 3.43 -3.17 -6.44
C LEU A 39 3.43 -3.43 -4.94
N PHE A 40 2.91 -4.58 -4.54
CA PHE A 40 3.02 -5.12 -3.19
C PHE A 40 3.88 -6.37 -3.24
N TYR A 41 5.09 -6.30 -2.69
CA TYR A 41 6.06 -7.39 -2.75
C TYR A 41 6.48 -7.81 -1.33
N PRO A 42 6.28 -9.08 -0.92
CA PRO A 42 6.78 -9.57 0.35
C PRO A 42 8.30 -9.41 0.44
N VAL A 43 8.77 -8.84 1.54
CA VAL A 43 10.20 -8.59 1.78
C VAL A 43 10.57 -9.04 3.17
N ASP A 44 11.85 -9.36 3.35
CA ASP A 44 12.39 -9.67 4.66
C ASP A 44 13.05 -8.44 5.28
N VAL A 45 12.48 -7.96 6.39
CA VAL A 45 13.00 -6.83 7.17
C VAL A 45 13.10 -7.28 8.63
N PRO A 46 14.21 -7.92 9.03
CA PRO A 46 14.34 -8.56 10.34
C PRO A 46 14.10 -7.61 11.53
N SER A 47 14.39 -6.32 11.36
CA SER A 47 14.18 -5.30 12.39
C SER A 47 12.70 -5.02 12.70
N LEU A 48 11.76 -5.49 11.88
CA LEU A 48 10.31 -5.39 12.11
C LEU A 48 9.70 -6.65 12.72
N TYR A 49 10.49 -7.71 12.96
CA TYR A 49 9.97 -8.93 13.57
C TYR A 49 9.37 -8.68 14.97
N PRO A 50 8.24 -9.33 15.31
CA PRO A 50 7.62 -10.46 14.62
C PRO A 50 6.61 -10.09 13.50
N ALA A 51 6.50 -8.82 13.11
CA ALA A 51 5.65 -8.43 11.98
C ALA A 51 6.22 -8.99 10.67
N LEU A 52 5.33 -9.29 9.73
CA LEU A 52 5.70 -9.62 8.35
C LEU A 52 5.79 -8.32 7.55
N SER A 53 6.64 -8.26 6.53
CA SER A 53 6.90 -7.00 5.81
C SER A 53 6.54 -7.11 4.33
N ILE A 54 5.94 -6.05 3.80
CA ILE A 54 5.66 -5.88 2.37
C ILE A 54 6.28 -4.57 1.92
N TYR A 55 7.02 -4.58 0.82
CA TYR A 55 7.39 -3.38 0.10
C TYR A 55 6.21 -2.91 -0.76
N LEU A 56 5.83 -1.65 -0.59
CA LEU A 56 4.87 -0.95 -1.43
C LEU A 56 5.62 0.04 -2.32
N GLU A 57 5.39 -0.05 -3.63
CA GLU A 57 5.75 0.99 -4.59
C GLU A 57 4.51 1.42 -5.36
N GLU A 58 4.23 2.73 -5.38
CA GLU A 58 3.18 3.31 -6.23
C GLU A 58 3.83 4.24 -7.27
N LYS A 59 3.43 4.07 -8.53
CA LYS A 59 3.84 4.91 -9.64
C LYS A 59 2.64 5.65 -10.21
N ALA A 60 2.83 6.92 -10.54
CA ALA A 60 1.93 7.70 -11.37
C ALA A 60 2.64 8.06 -12.68
N ASP A 61 2.08 7.65 -13.81
CA ASP A 61 2.63 7.91 -15.15
C ASP A 61 4.13 7.50 -15.25
N ASN A 62 4.46 6.31 -14.71
CA ASN A 62 5.81 5.73 -14.57
C ASN A 62 6.77 6.43 -13.60
N VAL A 63 6.32 7.45 -12.86
CA VAL A 63 7.12 8.11 -11.83
C VAL A 63 6.76 7.54 -10.47
N VAL A 64 7.74 7.04 -9.70
CA VAL A 64 7.52 6.59 -8.33
C VAL A 64 7.06 7.78 -7.48
N ILE A 65 5.85 7.68 -6.94
CA ILE A 65 5.23 8.71 -6.09
C ILE A 65 5.16 8.29 -4.62
N ARG A 66 5.30 7.00 -4.34
CA ARG A 66 5.33 6.43 -2.99
C ARG A 66 6.19 5.16 -2.98
N ALA A 67 7.01 5.03 -1.97
CA ALA A 67 7.78 3.82 -1.70
C ALA A 67 7.94 3.66 -0.18
N GLU A 68 7.47 2.56 0.39
CA GLU A 68 7.47 2.34 1.84
C GLU A 68 7.50 0.86 2.20
N ILE A 69 7.84 0.57 3.46
CA ILE A 69 7.70 -0.76 4.04
C ILE A 69 6.42 -0.81 4.88
N LEU A 70 5.56 -1.77 4.60
CA LEU A 70 4.35 -2.05 5.35
C LEU A 70 4.65 -3.20 6.33
N ALA A 71 4.64 -2.91 7.62
CA ALA A 71 4.63 -3.95 8.65
C ALA A 71 3.20 -4.48 8.82
N VAL A 72 3.02 -5.77 8.59
CA VAL A 72 1.74 -6.47 8.61
C VAL A 72 1.65 -7.29 9.91
N MET A 73 0.57 -7.08 10.65
CA MET A 73 0.29 -7.80 11.89
C MET A 73 -1.15 -8.30 11.91
N GLU A 74 -1.37 -9.45 12.54
CA GLU A 74 -2.70 -9.98 12.83
C GLU A 74 -3.12 -9.45 14.22
N ALA A 75 -4.04 -8.50 14.25
CA ALA A 75 -4.47 -7.83 15.49
C ALA A 75 -5.52 -8.65 16.24
N ALA A 76 -6.40 -9.31 15.49
CA ALA A 76 -7.42 -10.24 15.98
C ALA A 76 -7.77 -11.21 14.83
N PRO A 77 -8.52 -12.29 15.09
CA PRO A 77 -9.03 -13.12 14.00
C PRO A 77 -9.74 -12.26 12.95
N LYS A 78 -9.33 -12.38 11.69
CA LYS A 78 -9.83 -11.61 10.53
C LYS A 78 -9.49 -10.12 10.51
N LEU A 79 -8.72 -9.61 11.47
CA LEU A 79 -8.32 -8.21 11.55
C LEU A 79 -6.81 -8.07 11.39
N PHE A 80 -6.38 -7.31 10.38
CA PHE A 80 -4.97 -7.11 10.04
C PHE A 80 -4.62 -5.64 10.08
N HIS A 81 -3.47 -5.32 10.66
CA HIS A 81 -2.93 -3.96 10.70
C HIS A 81 -1.76 -3.85 9.74
N LEU A 82 -1.75 -2.78 8.94
CA LEU A 82 -0.62 -2.39 8.11
C LEU A 82 -0.10 -1.07 8.64
N GLN A 83 1.09 -1.09 9.22
CA GLN A 83 1.80 0.11 9.65
C GLN A 83 2.82 0.49 8.58
N PRO A 84 2.66 1.63 7.89
CA PRO A 84 3.66 2.12 6.95
C PRO A 84 4.90 2.66 7.67
N TYR A 85 6.06 2.41 7.08
CA TYR A 85 7.37 2.91 7.48
C TYR A 85 8.06 3.57 6.28
N ASP A 86 8.40 4.84 6.44
CA ASP A 86 9.26 5.59 5.54
C ASP A 86 10.70 5.08 5.70
N ILE A 87 11.38 4.83 4.58
CA ILE A 87 12.80 4.45 4.55
C ILE A 87 13.63 5.73 4.52
N SER A 88 14.33 6.04 5.61
CA SER A 88 15.10 7.29 5.72
C SER A 88 16.48 7.23 5.04
N ASN A 89 16.95 6.04 4.65
CA ASN A 89 18.32 5.81 4.23
C ASN A 89 18.48 5.80 2.69
N SER A 90 19.35 6.67 2.18
CA SER A 90 19.71 6.75 0.76
C SER A 90 20.43 5.52 0.22
N VAL A 91 20.91 4.62 1.08
CA VAL A 91 21.59 3.38 0.70
C VAL A 91 20.66 2.39 -0.02
N VAL A 92 19.35 2.48 0.25
CA VAL A 92 18.34 1.54 -0.25
C VAL A 92 17.75 2.02 -1.59
N VAL A 93 17.77 3.33 -1.85
CA VAL A 93 17.19 3.96 -3.04
C VAL A 93 18.32 4.32 -4.01
N THR A 94 18.55 3.46 -5.00
CA THR A 94 19.50 3.72 -6.08
C THR A 94 18.83 4.52 -7.19
N SER A 95 19.62 5.06 -8.13
CA SER A 95 19.08 5.67 -9.36
C SER A 95 18.27 4.70 -10.23
N GLU A 96 18.40 3.39 -10.00
CA GLU A 96 17.70 2.32 -10.72
C GLU A 96 16.49 1.77 -9.94
N GLY A 97 16.20 2.32 -8.75
CA GLY A 97 15.12 1.88 -7.87
C GLY A 97 15.59 1.32 -6.53
N LEU A 98 14.71 0.62 -5.84
CA LEU A 98 14.98 0.06 -4.51
C LEU A 98 15.82 -1.22 -4.60
N ASP A 99 16.97 -1.29 -3.90
CA ASP A 99 17.70 -2.55 -3.72
C ASP A 99 17.03 -3.38 -2.64
N LEU A 100 16.13 -4.28 -3.05
CA LEU A 100 15.41 -5.18 -2.14
C LEU A 100 16.33 -6.06 -1.29
N ALA A 101 17.55 -6.36 -1.74
CA ALA A 101 18.48 -7.19 -0.97
C ALA A 101 19.01 -6.44 0.27
N SER A 102 19.16 -5.12 0.15
CA SER A 102 19.61 -4.25 1.24
C SER A 102 18.59 -4.11 2.38
N LEU A 103 17.30 -4.45 2.15
CA LEU A 103 16.24 -4.38 3.15
C LEU A 103 16.52 -5.27 4.38
N SER A 104 17.22 -6.38 4.18
CA SER A 104 17.63 -7.29 5.25
C SER A 104 18.63 -6.67 6.24
N GLN A 105 19.28 -5.57 5.86
CA GLN A 105 20.30 -4.88 6.66
C GLN A 105 19.75 -3.63 7.36
N ILE A 106 18.48 -3.27 7.14
CA ILE A 106 17.85 -2.10 7.73
C ILE A 106 17.64 -2.31 9.23
N ASN A 107 18.07 -1.35 10.03
CA ASN A 107 17.77 -1.31 11.45
C ASN A 107 16.47 -0.54 11.72
N PHE A 108 15.83 -0.81 12.85
CA PHE A 108 14.60 -0.09 13.22
C PHE A 108 14.81 1.43 13.32
N ALA A 109 16.01 1.88 13.70
CA ALA A 109 16.37 3.30 13.76
C ALA A 109 16.40 4.00 12.38
N ASP A 110 16.53 3.22 11.29
CA ASP A 110 16.51 3.74 9.92
C ASP A 110 15.08 3.88 9.37
N LEU A 111 14.08 3.44 10.14
CA LEU A 111 12.67 3.46 9.79
C LEU A 111 11.96 4.55 10.58
N THR A 112 11.20 5.37 9.87
CA THR A 112 10.29 6.33 10.51
C THR A 112 8.86 5.90 10.26
N THR A 113 8.01 5.98 11.28
CA THR A 113 6.60 5.61 11.15
C THR A 113 5.68 6.69 11.67
N ARG A 114 4.44 6.63 11.22
CA ARG A 114 3.36 7.54 11.56
C ARG A 114 2.17 6.69 11.99
N PRO A 115 1.92 6.54 13.30
CA PRO A 115 0.85 5.68 13.80
C PRO A 115 -0.53 6.06 13.26
N GLU A 116 -0.77 7.34 12.97
CA GLU A 116 -2.00 7.85 12.38
C GLU A 116 -2.27 7.34 10.94
N CYS A 117 -1.24 6.80 10.28
CA CYS A 117 -1.31 6.23 8.94
C CYS A 117 -1.63 4.73 8.94
N MET A 118 -1.84 4.12 10.13
CA MET A 118 -2.12 2.70 10.23
C MET A 118 -3.43 2.35 9.51
N VAL A 119 -3.35 1.30 8.70
CA VAL A 119 -4.49 0.77 7.98
C VAL A 119 -5.02 -0.46 8.70
N HIS A 120 -6.33 -0.54 8.84
CA HIS A 120 -7.03 -1.71 9.38
C HIS A 120 -7.77 -2.43 8.26
N TYR A 121 -7.38 -3.66 7.97
CA TYR A 121 -8.10 -4.57 7.07
C TYR A 121 -8.93 -5.56 7.87
N GLU A 122 -10.18 -5.76 7.47
CA GLU A 122 -11.08 -6.78 7.98
C GLU A 122 -11.43 -7.77 6.86
N GLU A 123 -11.29 -9.08 7.12
CA GLU A 123 -11.79 -10.13 6.23
C GLU A 123 -13.30 -10.28 6.41
N ILE A 124 -14.08 -9.73 5.47
CA ILE A 124 -15.54 -9.77 5.50
C ILE A 124 -16.09 -11.10 4.98
N GLU A 125 -15.39 -11.71 4.03
CA GLU A 125 -15.68 -13.02 3.45
C GLU A 125 -14.35 -13.67 3.06
N ASP A 126 -14.35 -14.98 2.80
CA ASP A 126 -13.13 -15.73 2.46
C ASP A 126 -12.33 -15.03 1.34
N ALA A 127 -11.14 -14.53 1.69
CA ALA A 127 -10.24 -13.81 0.77
C ALA A 127 -10.79 -12.49 0.20
N ILE A 128 -11.80 -11.91 0.86
CA ILE A 128 -12.31 -10.57 0.57
C ILE A 128 -12.05 -9.70 1.80
N TYR A 129 -11.22 -8.67 1.62
CA TYR A 129 -10.82 -7.77 2.68
C TYR A 129 -11.27 -6.35 2.39
N MET A 130 -11.75 -5.67 3.42
CA MET A 130 -12.08 -4.25 3.36
C MET A 130 -11.20 -3.47 4.33
N ALA A 131 -10.78 -2.28 3.94
CA ALA A 131 -10.05 -1.38 4.82
C ALA A 131 -10.50 0.06 4.64
N ASN A 132 -10.22 0.86 5.66
CA ASN A 132 -10.18 2.31 5.53
C ASN A 132 -8.72 2.75 5.61
N TRP A 133 -8.21 3.33 4.52
CA TRP A 133 -6.95 4.05 4.52
C TRP A 133 -7.21 5.44 5.10
N PRO A 134 -6.65 5.77 6.28
CA PRO A 134 -6.87 7.07 6.88
C PRO A 134 -6.23 8.17 6.04
N SER A 135 -6.71 9.40 6.22
CA SER A 135 -5.99 10.54 5.68
C SER A 135 -4.65 10.65 6.39
N CYS A 136 -3.57 10.54 5.63
CA CYS A 136 -2.21 10.60 6.14
C CYS A 136 -1.37 11.61 5.37
N MET A 137 -0.44 12.25 6.07
CA MET A 137 0.62 12.99 5.39
C MET A 137 1.78 12.05 5.08
N THR A 138 2.17 11.94 3.83
CA THR A 138 3.34 11.18 3.38
C THR A 138 4.20 12.10 2.52
N ALA A 139 5.48 12.25 2.87
CA ALA A 139 6.43 13.12 2.15
C ALA A 139 5.91 14.57 1.86
N GLY A 140 5.15 15.15 2.80
CA GLY A 140 4.60 16.51 2.68
C GLY A 140 3.34 16.63 1.81
N LYS A 141 2.76 15.51 1.36
CA LYS A 141 1.46 15.46 0.66
C LYS A 141 0.40 14.83 1.56
N THR A 142 -0.77 15.44 1.62
CA THR A 142 -1.94 14.85 2.30
C THR A 142 -2.63 13.87 1.35
N GLN A 143 -2.61 12.60 1.70
CA GLN A 143 -3.48 11.60 1.12
C GLN A 143 -4.87 11.75 1.74
N VAL A 144 -5.93 11.82 0.93
CA VAL A 144 -7.31 11.78 1.47
C VAL A 144 -7.63 10.36 1.93
N SER A 145 -8.66 10.20 2.76
CA SER A 145 -9.10 8.86 3.16
C SER A 145 -9.78 8.13 2.00
N TYR A 146 -9.58 6.82 1.93
CA TYR A 146 -10.22 5.95 0.96
C TYR A 146 -10.65 4.64 1.61
N THR A 147 -11.77 4.08 1.16
CA THR A 147 -12.08 2.67 1.41
C THR A 147 -11.41 1.82 0.36
N VAL A 148 -10.78 0.73 0.80
CA VAL A 148 -10.10 -0.24 -0.04
C VAL A 148 -10.86 -1.55 0.02
N THR A 149 -11.13 -2.14 -1.14
CA THR A 149 -11.58 -3.52 -1.26
C THR A 149 -10.49 -4.32 -1.95
N LEU A 150 -10.03 -5.37 -1.27
CA LEU A 150 -8.98 -6.27 -1.75
C LEU A 150 -9.57 -7.67 -1.94
N THR A 151 -9.34 -8.23 -3.12
CA THR A 151 -9.66 -9.62 -3.46
C THR A 151 -8.46 -10.27 -4.14
N CYS A 152 -8.51 -11.58 -4.41
CA CYS A 152 -7.47 -12.26 -5.20
C CYS A 152 -7.29 -11.73 -6.63
N LYS A 153 -8.20 -10.87 -7.13
CA LYS A 153 -8.20 -10.41 -8.52
C LYS A 153 -8.11 -8.89 -8.66
N SER A 154 -8.39 -8.14 -7.60
CA SER A 154 -8.56 -6.70 -7.69
C SER A 154 -8.23 -5.99 -6.39
N LEU A 155 -7.70 -4.79 -6.56
CA LEU A 155 -7.58 -3.78 -5.52
C LEU A 155 -8.38 -2.57 -5.99
N SER A 156 -9.41 -2.20 -5.23
CA SER A 156 -10.32 -1.12 -5.59
C SER A 156 -10.34 -0.06 -4.51
N PHE A 157 -10.29 1.21 -4.92
CA PHE A 157 -10.32 2.37 -4.04
C PHE A 157 -11.62 3.15 -4.26
N ALA A 158 -12.27 3.55 -3.18
CA ALA A 158 -13.39 4.47 -3.20
C ALA A 158 -13.08 5.66 -2.28
N SER A 159 -13.02 6.87 -2.82
CA SER A 159 -12.97 8.08 -2.01
C SER A 159 -14.38 8.50 -1.62
N PHE A 160 -14.52 8.90 -0.36
CA PHE A 160 -15.66 9.73 0.03
C PHE A 160 -15.21 11.19 -0.10
N LEU A 161 -15.69 11.88 -1.13
CA LEU A 161 -15.80 13.33 -1.03
C LEU A 161 -16.80 13.61 0.10
N ASN A 162 -16.32 14.05 1.26
CA ASN A 162 -17.18 14.70 2.24
C ASN A 162 -17.77 15.95 1.56
N LEU A 163 -18.93 15.79 0.93
CA LEU A 163 -19.69 16.87 0.32
C LEU A 163 -20.37 17.79 1.37
N TYR A 164 -20.09 17.57 2.65
CA TYR A 164 -20.54 18.40 3.75
C TYR A 164 -19.39 18.59 4.77
N PRO A 165 -18.67 19.72 4.72
CA PRO A 165 -17.97 20.19 5.91
C PRO A 165 -19.02 20.62 6.95
N GLU A 166 -18.91 20.10 8.18
CA GLU A 166 -19.57 20.68 9.34
C GLU A 166 -19.02 22.07 9.66
#